data_AF-A0A075HP94-F1
#
_entry.id   AF-A0A075HP94-F1
#
_cell.length_a   1.000
_cell.length_b   1.000
_cell.length_c   1.000
_cell.angle_alpha   90.00
_cell.angle_beta   90.00
_cell.angle_gamma   90.00
#
_symmetry.space_group_name_H-M   'P 1'
#
loop_
_entity.id
_entity.type
_entity.pdbx_description
1 polymer ?
#
loop_
_entity_poly.entity_id
_entity_poly.type
_entity_poly.pdbx_seq_one_letter_code
_entity_poly.pdbx_strand_id
1 'polypeptide(L)'
;MNMNADRILIGCSVKGKNSEYANLETEYLFKTLLKFGGNLGNAKKIACFTEEPDSSIKEILENLQVQIRIVEPVDNRQSFGNKIRILEEAIKEGVDVIVMLDTDIVIARDFSQFLGTQKIMVKQEDSDPFTVSDWQALFDLFKLQLPQERFKTSCSGQETIPYFNGGVMIIPKIHASELLEQWKYFLKQLLDKQNALPKNFSENPHDNKQPRFFDQIAFSLAIIKSKLPYEILPLSMNYPYSGTVHHSEHPETLEPFIIHHHHCILENGELMLSPYRLINNKIDTINLFLEENRESKIEIKLDDPLVIRNLTQEHEFWEVLDRLEDIPIDSDNASLQYYLALSLHHTHSTARIDEAIVRYNAAFENGFDKFMVHSDRGFLHHLAGDMKNARKDLLLAYELKPYDLENRRRLALTDSRIPMLKELHSKLKFKETIEKIGDLSLDDENAYLHYYLGSALYRTGKDLDKALLHYNKALEYGMSDFWFHLSRAGLHAHLGMIDEFKTDFQIGYGKLVDYYEGTEPHIDYLRTLIWKKDAGLKKLRELNVKKDAGLKKLRRLNTGKDADIENLRSIINEMRDSPSWKLVKKFGLVKKKDSST
;
A
#
# COMPACT_ATOMS: atom_id res chain seq x y z
N MET A 1 -21.80 -21.21 18.14
CA MET A 1 -22.62 -22.06 17.26
C MET A 1 -22.26 -21.68 15.84
N ASN A 2 -21.83 -22.62 15.00
CA ASN A 2 -21.55 -22.30 13.59
C ASN A 2 -22.89 -22.05 12.88
N MET A 3 -23.07 -20.82 12.39
CA MET A 3 -24.25 -20.44 11.61
C MET A 3 -24.21 -21.17 10.25
N ASN A 4 -25.36 -21.64 9.78
CA ASN A 4 -25.43 -22.28 8.46
C ASN A 4 -25.16 -21.23 7.37
N ALA A 5 -24.31 -21.56 6.39
CA ALA A 5 -23.92 -20.68 5.30
C ALA A 5 -25.12 -20.17 4.49
N ASP A 6 -26.17 -20.98 4.33
CA ASP A 6 -27.40 -20.60 3.62
C ASP A 6 -28.19 -19.47 4.29
N ARG A 7 -27.91 -19.21 5.57
CA ARG A 7 -28.52 -18.15 6.38
C ARG A 7 -27.67 -16.88 6.42
N ILE A 8 -26.59 -16.84 5.64
CA ILE A 8 -25.67 -15.71 5.54
C ILE A 8 -25.70 -15.21 4.10
N LEU A 9 -25.77 -13.90 3.94
CA LEU A 9 -25.52 -13.24 2.66
C LEU A 9 -24.29 -12.36 2.79
N ILE A 10 -23.37 -12.47 1.83
CA ILE A 10 -22.20 -11.61 1.68
C ILE A 10 -22.37 -10.82 0.38
N GLY A 11 -22.26 -9.50 0.43
CA GLY A 11 -22.43 -8.68 -0.75
C GLY A 11 -21.50 -7.48 -0.82
N CYS A 12 -21.21 -7.06 -2.05
CA CYS A 12 -20.47 -5.85 -2.35
C CYS A 12 -21.21 -4.97 -3.36
N SER A 13 -20.86 -3.69 -3.40
CA SER A 13 -21.30 -2.75 -4.43
C SER A 13 -20.09 -2.44 -5.29
N VAL A 14 -20.16 -2.80 -6.56
CA VAL A 14 -19.05 -2.59 -7.48
C VAL A 14 -18.91 -1.10 -7.78
N LYS A 15 -17.68 -0.59 -7.65
CA LYS A 15 -17.35 0.82 -7.90
C LYS A 15 -17.53 1.13 -9.40
N GLY A 16 -17.71 2.41 -9.73
CA GLY A 16 -18.34 2.88 -10.97
C GLY A 16 -17.84 2.31 -12.32
N LYS A 17 -18.71 2.47 -13.33
CA LYS A 17 -18.49 2.22 -14.77
C LYS A 17 -17.86 0.88 -15.21
N ASN A 18 -17.86 -0.16 -14.37
CA ASN A 18 -17.13 -1.40 -14.64
C ASN A 18 -15.64 -1.19 -14.98
N SER A 19 -14.99 -0.19 -14.38
CA SER A 19 -13.55 0.03 -14.64
C SER A 19 -12.76 -1.25 -14.33
N GLU A 20 -11.73 -1.55 -15.14
CA GLU A 20 -10.97 -2.81 -15.03
C GLU A 20 -10.47 -3.08 -13.60
N TYR A 21 -10.06 -2.02 -12.91
CA TYR A 21 -9.60 -2.12 -11.53
C TYR A 21 -10.73 -2.52 -10.55
N ALA A 22 -11.94 -1.99 -10.72
CA ALA A 22 -13.08 -2.37 -9.90
C ALA A 22 -13.51 -3.83 -10.15
N ASN A 23 -13.38 -4.32 -11.38
CA ASN A 23 -13.64 -5.72 -11.72
C ASN A 23 -12.60 -6.64 -11.07
N LEU A 24 -11.33 -6.26 -11.13
CA LEU A 24 -10.22 -6.97 -10.48
C LEU A 24 -10.43 -7.05 -8.95
N GLU A 25 -10.72 -5.93 -8.30
CA GLU A 25 -11.05 -5.85 -6.87
C GLU A 25 -12.19 -6.82 -6.51
N THR A 26 -13.28 -6.79 -7.27
CA THR A 26 -14.45 -7.66 -7.05
C THR A 26 -14.11 -9.14 -7.20
N GLU A 27 -13.30 -9.49 -8.20
CA GLU A 27 -12.80 -10.85 -8.37
C GLU A 27 -11.94 -11.28 -7.17
N TYR A 28 -11.02 -10.44 -6.71
CA TYR A 28 -10.14 -10.72 -5.58
C TYR A 28 -10.95 -11.00 -4.31
N LEU A 29 -11.95 -10.17 -4.02
CA LEU A 29 -12.87 -10.37 -2.91
C LEU A 29 -13.49 -11.78 -2.94
N PHE A 30 -14.14 -12.16 -4.04
CA PHE A 30 -14.90 -13.42 -4.06
C PHE A 30 -14.00 -14.66 -4.20
N LYS A 31 -12.87 -14.58 -4.92
CA LYS A 31 -11.90 -15.69 -4.97
C LYS A 31 -11.26 -15.93 -3.61
N THR A 32 -10.86 -14.87 -2.92
CA THR A 32 -10.25 -15.00 -1.58
C THR A 32 -11.28 -15.42 -0.53
N LEU A 33 -12.53 -14.96 -0.63
CA LEU A 33 -13.63 -15.47 0.20
C LEU A 33 -13.83 -16.98 0.03
N LEU A 34 -13.84 -17.48 -1.21
CA LEU A 34 -13.98 -18.90 -1.49
C LEU A 34 -12.80 -19.71 -0.95
N LYS A 35 -11.58 -19.19 -1.09
CA LYS A 35 -10.35 -19.89 -0.70
C LYS A 35 -10.08 -19.86 0.80
N PHE A 36 -10.21 -18.70 1.42
CA PHE A 36 -9.74 -18.43 2.79
C PHE A 36 -10.89 -18.21 3.78
N GLY A 37 -12.11 -17.95 3.31
CA GLY A 37 -13.29 -17.69 4.16
C GLY A 37 -13.89 -18.93 4.83
N GLY A 38 -13.31 -20.11 4.63
CA GLY A 38 -13.79 -21.36 5.24
C GLY A 38 -15.24 -21.66 4.84
N ASN A 39 -16.13 -21.80 5.81
CA ASN A 39 -17.54 -22.10 5.49
C ASN A 39 -18.27 -20.90 4.86
N LEU A 40 -17.76 -19.68 5.02
CA LEU A 40 -18.34 -18.48 4.41
C LEU A 40 -18.23 -18.47 2.88
N GLY A 41 -17.31 -19.25 2.30
CA GLY A 41 -17.24 -19.46 0.85
C GLY A 41 -18.54 -20.04 0.28
N ASN A 42 -19.32 -20.76 1.09
CA ASN A 42 -20.61 -21.35 0.72
C ASN A 42 -21.80 -20.42 0.95
N ALA A 43 -21.59 -19.22 1.51
CA ALA A 43 -22.68 -18.28 1.77
C ALA A 43 -23.33 -17.81 0.46
N LYS A 44 -24.54 -17.26 0.56
CA LYS A 44 -25.15 -16.54 -0.56
C LYS A 44 -24.29 -15.31 -0.87
N LYS A 45 -23.97 -15.11 -2.14
CA LYS A 45 -23.10 -14.03 -2.60
C LYS A 45 -23.85 -13.14 -3.58
N ILE A 46 -23.77 -11.83 -3.42
CA ILE A 46 -24.32 -10.88 -4.38
C ILE A 46 -23.28 -9.81 -4.75
N ALA A 47 -23.31 -9.36 -5.99
CA ALA A 47 -22.57 -8.19 -6.45
C ALA A 47 -23.55 -7.19 -7.07
N CYS A 48 -23.65 -6.00 -6.47
CA CYS A 48 -24.53 -4.94 -6.94
C CYS A 48 -23.78 -4.03 -7.93
N PHE A 49 -24.32 -3.90 -9.14
CA PHE A 49 -23.81 -3.04 -10.21
C PHE A 49 -24.84 -1.96 -10.57
N THR A 50 -24.37 -0.77 -10.94
CA THR A 50 -25.26 0.30 -11.43
C THR A 50 -25.54 0.24 -12.93
N GLU A 51 -24.87 -0.65 -13.64
CA GLU A 51 -24.99 -0.89 -15.08
C GLU A 51 -24.62 -2.35 -15.38
N GLU A 52 -24.88 -2.82 -16.60
CA GLU A 52 -24.56 -4.21 -16.97
C GLU A 52 -23.04 -4.42 -16.96
N PRO A 53 -22.51 -5.43 -16.24
CA PRO A 53 -21.09 -5.73 -16.24
C PRO A 53 -20.57 -6.26 -17.59
N ASP A 54 -19.29 -6.05 -17.85
CA ASP A 54 -18.61 -6.67 -19.00
C ASP A 54 -18.71 -8.20 -18.95
N SER A 55 -18.72 -8.82 -20.13
CA SER A 55 -18.89 -10.27 -20.26
C SER A 55 -17.83 -11.08 -19.50
N SER A 56 -16.61 -10.56 -19.41
CA SER A 56 -15.50 -11.21 -18.71
C SER A 56 -15.77 -11.32 -17.21
N ILE A 57 -16.06 -10.19 -16.54
CA ILE A 57 -16.33 -10.21 -15.09
C ILE A 57 -17.65 -10.92 -14.78
N LYS A 58 -18.64 -10.84 -15.68
CA LYS A 58 -19.89 -11.59 -15.55
C LYS A 58 -19.66 -13.10 -15.47
N GLU A 59 -18.87 -13.65 -16.40
CA GLU A 59 -18.52 -15.07 -16.43
C GLU A 59 -17.76 -15.49 -15.16
N ILE A 60 -16.79 -14.68 -14.73
CA ILE A 60 -16.02 -14.93 -13.50
C ILE A 60 -16.95 -15.00 -12.28
N LEU A 61 -17.86 -14.03 -12.13
CA LEU A 61 -18.77 -13.98 -10.98
C LEU A 61 -19.80 -15.12 -11.00
N GLU A 62 -20.32 -15.48 -12.16
CA GLU A 62 -21.23 -16.63 -12.32
C GLU A 62 -20.54 -17.95 -11.94
N ASN A 63 -19.28 -18.15 -12.36
CA ASN A 63 -18.46 -19.30 -11.98
C ASN A 63 -18.19 -19.36 -10.47
N LEU A 64 -18.06 -18.20 -9.82
CA LEU A 64 -17.92 -18.08 -8.36
C LEU A 64 -19.27 -18.17 -7.62
N GLN A 65 -20.37 -18.44 -8.33
CA GLN A 65 -21.73 -18.50 -7.79
C GLN A 65 -22.14 -17.19 -7.09
N VAL A 66 -21.68 -16.06 -7.61
CA VAL A 66 -22.06 -14.71 -7.16
C VAL A 66 -23.24 -14.25 -8.01
N GLN A 67 -24.32 -13.85 -7.35
CA GLN A 67 -25.50 -13.36 -8.05
C GLN A 67 -25.33 -11.88 -8.39
N ILE A 68 -25.38 -11.56 -9.68
CA ILE A 68 -25.32 -10.19 -10.16
C ILE A 68 -26.67 -9.51 -9.94
N ARG A 69 -26.65 -8.28 -9.41
CA ARG A 69 -27.82 -7.44 -9.18
C ARG A 69 -27.61 -6.08 -9.84
N ILE A 70 -28.41 -5.78 -10.86
CA ILE A 70 -28.43 -4.45 -11.46
C ILE A 70 -29.36 -3.56 -10.63
N VAL A 71 -28.82 -2.46 -10.10
CA VAL A 71 -29.50 -1.56 -9.17
C VAL A 71 -29.35 -0.11 -9.61
N GLU A 72 -30.38 0.70 -9.41
CA GLU A 72 -30.25 2.14 -9.63
C GLU A 72 -29.34 2.79 -8.58
N PRO A 73 -28.58 3.85 -8.91
CA PRO A 73 -27.86 4.63 -7.91
C PRO A 73 -28.79 5.10 -6.78
N VAL A 74 -28.27 5.16 -5.55
CA VAL A 74 -29.06 5.68 -4.41
C VAL A 74 -29.34 7.17 -4.59
N ASP A 75 -28.31 7.93 -4.98
CA ASP A 75 -28.39 9.33 -5.39
C ASP A 75 -27.20 9.62 -6.34
N ASN A 76 -27.45 10.24 -7.49
CA ASN A 76 -26.42 10.51 -8.49
C ASN A 76 -25.36 11.53 -8.03
N ARG A 77 -25.62 12.26 -6.94
CA ARG A 77 -24.65 13.18 -6.34
C ARG A 77 -23.60 12.46 -5.48
N GLN A 78 -23.82 11.19 -5.16
CA GLN A 78 -22.97 10.43 -4.25
C GLN A 78 -22.88 8.95 -4.65
N SER A 79 -21.84 8.59 -5.40
CA SER A 79 -21.63 7.19 -5.83
C SER A 79 -21.23 6.26 -4.69
N PHE A 80 -20.53 6.76 -3.66
CA PHE A 80 -20.11 5.93 -2.52
C PHE A 80 -21.29 5.39 -1.71
N GLY A 81 -22.45 6.06 -1.77
CA GLY A 81 -23.68 5.63 -1.11
C GLY A 81 -24.32 4.38 -1.70
N ASN A 82 -23.88 3.91 -2.89
CA ASN A 82 -24.47 2.75 -3.56
C ASN A 82 -24.33 1.44 -2.77
N LYS A 83 -23.40 1.35 -1.81
CA LYS A 83 -23.32 0.20 -0.89
C LYS A 83 -24.62 -0.07 -0.12
N ILE A 84 -25.45 0.96 0.12
CA ILE A 84 -26.77 0.81 0.73
C ILE A 84 -27.66 -0.15 -0.08
N ARG A 85 -27.45 -0.28 -1.40
CA ARG A 85 -28.19 -1.22 -2.26
C ARG A 85 -27.94 -2.68 -1.90
N ILE A 86 -26.78 -3.00 -1.32
CA ILE A 86 -26.51 -4.37 -0.82
C ILE A 86 -27.55 -4.73 0.24
N LEU A 87 -27.83 -3.81 1.18
CA LEU A 87 -28.81 -4.01 2.24
C LEU A 87 -30.23 -4.15 1.69
N GLU A 88 -30.58 -3.31 0.70
CA GLU A 88 -31.90 -3.35 0.03
C GLU A 88 -32.16 -4.67 -0.70
N GLU A 89 -31.17 -5.21 -1.40
CA GLU A 89 -31.28 -6.53 -2.04
C GLU A 89 -31.28 -7.66 -1.02
N ALA A 90 -30.42 -7.58 0.00
CA ALA A 90 -30.26 -8.63 1.00
C ALA A 90 -31.49 -8.83 1.90
N ILE A 91 -32.27 -7.77 2.18
CA ILE A 91 -33.53 -7.89 2.95
C ILE A 91 -34.55 -8.81 2.26
N LYS A 92 -34.50 -8.90 0.93
CA LYS A 92 -35.40 -9.76 0.13
C LYS A 92 -35.06 -11.25 0.28
N GLU A 93 -33.86 -11.57 0.75
CA GLU A 93 -33.34 -12.93 0.83
C GLU A 93 -33.68 -13.62 2.16
N GLY A 94 -33.88 -14.94 2.14
CA GLY A 94 -34.16 -15.75 3.34
C GLY A 94 -32.96 -15.98 4.26
N VAL A 95 -32.27 -14.93 4.70
CA VAL A 95 -31.06 -14.96 5.54
C VAL A 95 -31.29 -14.36 6.93
N ASP A 96 -30.38 -14.62 7.87
CA ASP A 96 -30.38 -14.06 9.22
C ASP A 96 -29.33 -12.95 9.40
N VAL A 97 -28.23 -13.03 8.64
CA VAL A 97 -27.11 -12.10 8.72
C VAL A 97 -26.70 -11.63 7.32
N ILE A 98 -26.46 -10.34 7.21
CA ILE A 98 -26.04 -9.64 6.00
C ILE A 98 -24.64 -9.08 6.24
N VAL A 99 -23.67 -9.49 5.44
CA VAL A 99 -22.30 -8.98 5.47
C VAL A 99 -22.10 -8.07 4.26
N MET A 100 -21.82 -6.80 4.50
CA MET A 100 -21.53 -5.81 3.47
C MET A 100 -20.02 -5.57 3.44
N LEU A 101 -19.44 -5.72 2.26
CA LEU A 101 -18.01 -5.64 2.02
C LEU A 101 -17.74 -4.64 0.88
N ASP A 102 -16.72 -3.80 1.02
CA ASP A 102 -16.21 -3.05 -0.13
C ASP A 102 -15.49 -4.00 -1.10
N THR A 103 -15.36 -3.60 -2.38
CA THR A 103 -14.67 -4.42 -3.40
C THR A 103 -13.18 -4.51 -3.18
N ASP A 104 -12.58 -3.49 -2.60
CA ASP A 104 -11.13 -3.32 -2.42
C ASP A 104 -10.58 -4.02 -1.18
N ILE A 105 -11.09 -5.21 -0.90
CA ILE A 105 -10.67 -6.04 0.23
C ILE A 105 -10.38 -7.48 -0.21
N VAL A 106 -9.50 -8.14 0.52
CA VAL A 106 -9.30 -9.59 0.42
C VAL A 106 -9.56 -10.29 1.74
N ILE A 107 -10.09 -11.51 1.64
CA ILE A 107 -10.32 -12.38 2.79
C ILE A 107 -9.04 -13.18 3.05
N ALA A 108 -8.49 -13.02 4.25
CA ALA A 108 -7.29 -13.71 4.68
C ALA A 108 -7.61 -15.00 5.48
N ARG A 109 -8.77 -15.03 6.17
CA ARG A 109 -9.19 -16.12 7.06
C ARG A 109 -10.72 -16.15 7.26
N ASP A 110 -11.24 -17.30 7.70
CA ASP A 110 -12.63 -17.46 8.13
C ASP A 110 -12.94 -16.56 9.33
N PHE A 111 -13.93 -15.67 9.17
CA PHE A 111 -14.39 -14.73 10.17
C PHE A 111 -15.79 -15.04 10.71
N SER A 112 -16.29 -16.26 10.52
CA SER A 112 -17.63 -16.69 10.93
C SER A 112 -17.90 -16.53 12.43
N GLN A 113 -16.86 -16.52 13.26
CA GLN A 113 -16.96 -16.27 14.71
C GLN A 113 -17.53 -14.89 15.07
N PHE A 114 -17.47 -13.91 14.17
CA PHE A 114 -18.01 -12.57 14.38
C PHE A 114 -19.47 -12.43 13.92
N LEU A 115 -20.05 -13.46 13.29
CA LEU A 115 -21.43 -13.41 12.83
C LEU A 115 -22.39 -13.60 13.99
N GLY A 116 -23.28 -12.63 14.16
CA GLY A 116 -24.32 -12.63 15.18
C GLY A 116 -25.65 -12.11 14.65
N THR A 117 -26.75 -12.47 15.31
CA THR A 117 -28.11 -12.08 14.91
C THR A 117 -28.69 -10.96 15.77
N GLN A 118 -27.90 -10.38 16.68
CA GLN A 118 -28.40 -9.48 17.72
C GLN A 118 -27.91 -8.04 17.59
N LYS A 119 -26.66 -7.83 17.16
CA LYS A 119 -26.03 -6.52 17.08
C LYS A 119 -25.39 -6.29 15.71
N ILE A 120 -25.38 -5.05 15.28
CA ILE A 120 -24.63 -4.61 14.11
C ILE A 120 -23.15 -4.58 14.48
N MET A 121 -22.30 -5.31 13.74
CA MET A 121 -20.85 -5.28 13.95
C MET A 121 -20.22 -4.41 12.88
N VAL A 122 -19.46 -3.40 13.30
CA VAL A 122 -18.80 -2.43 12.42
C VAL A 122 -17.45 -2.04 12.99
N LYS A 123 -16.47 -1.73 12.14
CA LYS A 123 -15.18 -1.22 12.60
C LYS A 123 -15.24 0.31 12.74
N GLN A 124 -14.57 0.83 13.76
CA GLN A 124 -14.31 2.27 13.87
C GLN A 124 -13.52 2.78 12.64
N GLU A 125 -13.72 4.04 12.27
CA GLU A 125 -12.93 4.65 11.19
C GLU A 125 -11.44 4.74 11.54
N ASP A 126 -10.59 4.56 10.52
CA ASP A 126 -9.13 4.57 10.64
C ASP A 126 -8.58 5.94 11.01
N SER A 127 -9.26 7.01 10.58
CA SER A 127 -8.94 8.40 10.92
C SER A 127 -10.20 9.25 10.79
N ASP A 128 -10.42 10.15 11.74
CA ASP A 128 -11.55 11.06 11.73
C ASP A 128 -11.08 12.46 11.32
N PRO A 129 -11.45 12.96 10.13
CA PRO A 129 -11.06 14.30 9.70
C PRO A 129 -11.82 15.40 10.45
N PHE A 130 -12.80 15.04 11.29
CA PHE A 130 -13.64 15.97 12.03
C PHE A 130 -13.30 15.96 13.52
N THR A 131 -13.42 17.12 14.15
CA THR A 131 -13.29 17.24 15.60
C THR A 131 -14.60 16.87 16.30
N VAL A 132 -14.55 16.59 17.60
CA VAL A 132 -15.77 16.40 18.41
C VAL A 132 -16.68 17.64 18.36
N SER A 133 -16.12 18.84 18.24
CA SER A 133 -16.90 20.08 18.08
C SER A 133 -17.61 20.14 16.72
N ASP A 134 -16.96 19.65 15.65
CA ASP A 134 -17.60 19.56 14.33
C ASP A 134 -18.79 18.61 14.39
N TRP A 135 -18.59 17.42 14.98
CA TRP A 135 -19.67 16.45 15.21
C TRP A 135 -20.80 17.04 16.05
N GLN A 136 -20.52 17.79 17.11
CA GLN A 136 -21.54 18.46 17.91
C GLN A 136 -22.40 19.40 17.05
N ALA A 137 -21.77 20.24 16.24
CA ALA A 137 -22.49 21.15 15.34
C ALA A 137 -23.38 20.41 14.33
N LEU A 138 -22.91 19.28 13.79
CA LEU A 138 -23.69 18.45 12.88
C LEU A 138 -24.90 17.80 13.57
N PHE A 139 -24.71 17.27 14.78
CA PHE A 139 -25.78 16.66 15.56
C PHE A 139 -26.84 17.68 15.97
N ASP A 140 -26.43 18.89 16.35
CA ASP A 140 -27.34 20.00 16.67
C ASP A 140 -28.19 20.41 15.45
N LEU A 141 -27.59 20.46 14.26
CA LEU A 141 -28.30 20.75 13.01
C LEU A 141 -29.44 19.74 12.75
N PHE A 142 -29.24 18.48 13.10
CA PHE A 142 -30.24 17.42 12.98
C PHE A 142 -31.09 17.22 14.24
N LYS A 143 -30.90 18.05 15.28
CA LYS A 143 -31.59 17.98 16.58
C LYS A 143 -31.43 16.59 17.23
N LEU A 144 -30.23 16.04 17.15
CA LEU A 144 -29.84 14.79 17.78
C LEU A 144 -28.93 15.08 18.97
N GLN A 145 -29.01 14.24 20.00
CA GLN A 145 -28.05 14.29 21.09
C GLN A 145 -26.73 13.67 20.60
N LEU A 146 -25.62 14.37 20.82
CA LEU A 146 -24.30 13.80 20.56
C LEU A 146 -24.10 12.58 21.48
N PRO A 147 -23.73 11.42 20.92
CA PRO A 147 -23.45 10.23 21.74
C PRO A 147 -22.36 10.53 22.77
N GLN A 148 -22.45 9.91 23.93
CA GLN A 148 -21.46 10.04 25.00
C GLN A 148 -20.30 9.05 24.84
N GLU A 149 -20.50 7.98 24.08
CA GLU A 149 -19.46 7.00 23.76
C GLU A 149 -18.30 7.65 22.99
N ARG A 150 -17.09 7.20 23.30
CA ARG A 150 -15.85 7.68 22.69
C ARG A 150 -14.98 6.49 22.30
N PHE A 151 -14.40 6.58 21.10
CA PHE A 151 -13.50 5.59 20.54
C PHE A 151 -12.18 6.24 20.15
N LYS A 152 -11.16 5.41 19.93
CA LYS A 152 -9.91 5.83 19.31
C LYS A 152 -9.85 5.30 17.88
N THR A 153 -9.43 6.14 16.95
CA THR A 153 -9.18 5.72 15.56
C THR A 153 -7.95 4.82 15.48
N SER A 154 -7.97 3.83 14.59
CA SER A 154 -6.90 2.82 14.51
C SER A 154 -5.57 3.36 13.97
N CYS A 155 -5.58 4.35 13.06
CA CYS A 155 -4.33 4.88 12.49
C CYS A 155 -3.79 6.08 13.27
N SER A 156 -4.65 7.02 13.70
CA SER A 156 -4.21 8.24 14.38
C SER A 156 -4.31 8.21 15.90
N GLY A 157 -5.02 7.24 16.50
CA GLY A 157 -5.26 7.19 17.95
C GLY A 157 -6.14 8.35 18.47
N GLN A 158 -6.77 9.10 17.57
CA GLN A 158 -7.60 10.26 17.86
C GLN A 158 -8.91 9.83 18.50
N GLU A 159 -9.35 10.58 19.51
CA GLU A 159 -10.68 10.40 20.09
C GLU A 159 -11.77 10.85 19.11
N THR A 160 -12.79 10.02 18.93
CA THR A 160 -13.94 10.26 18.06
C THR A 160 -15.22 9.67 18.64
N ILE A 161 -16.35 10.02 18.05
CA ILE A 161 -17.67 9.49 18.36
C ILE A 161 -17.87 8.12 17.67
N PRO A 162 -19.05 7.46 17.82
CA PRO A 162 -19.49 6.35 16.96
C PRO A 162 -19.50 6.76 15.47
N TYR A 163 -18.34 6.70 14.81
CA TYR A 163 -18.08 7.05 13.42
C TYR A 163 -17.33 5.90 12.75
N PHE A 164 -17.99 5.24 11.81
CA PHE A 164 -17.61 3.89 11.40
C PHE A 164 -17.11 3.82 9.97
N ASN A 165 -16.13 2.95 9.76
CA ASN A 165 -15.67 2.59 8.44
C ASN A 165 -16.75 1.75 7.75
N GLY A 166 -17.05 2.09 6.50
CA GLY A 166 -18.08 1.44 5.68
C GLY A 166 -17.62 0.20 4.90
N GLY A 167 -16.37 -0.24 5.09
CA GLY A 167 -15.75 -1.30 4.29
C GLY A 167 -16.09 -2.72 4.74
N VAL A 168 -16.37 -2.92 6.03
CA VAL A 168 -16.82 -4.20 6.58
C VAL A 168 -17.94 -3.97 7.60
N MET A 169 -19.13 -4.46 7.29
CA MET A 169 -20.30 -4.34 8.16
C MET A 169 -21.03 -5.68 8.25
N ILE A 170 -21.39 -6.10 9.46
CA ILE A 170 -22.20 -7.30 9.70
C ILE A 170 -23.51 -6.85 10.32
N ILE A 171 -24.59 -7.02 9.59
CA ILE A 171 -25.92 -6.51 9.94
C ILE A 171 -26.86 -7.69 10.13
N PRO A 172 -27.37 -7.92 11.36
CA PRO A 172 -28.48 -8.82 11.57
C PRO A 172 -29.69 -8.37 10.78
N LYS A 173 -30.35 -9.30 10.06
CA LYS A 173 -31.51 -8.97 9.23
C LYS A 173 -32.63 -8.29 10.01
N ILE A 174 -32.76 -8.59 11.30
CA ILE A 174 -33.77 -7.97 12.19
C ILE A 174 -33.65 -6.45 12.28
N HIS A 175 -32.46 -5.88 12.04
CA HIS A 175 -32.21 -4.44 12.09
C HIS A 175 -32.14 -3.79 10.70
N ALA A 176 -32.10 -4.60 9.65
CA ALA A 176 -31.76 -4.16 8.30
C ALA A 176 -32.77 -3.15 7.72
N SER A 177 -34.07 -3.37 7.92
CA SER A 177 -35.11 -2.50 7.36
C SER A 177 -35.10 -1.09 7.99
N GLU A 178 -35.03 -1.00 9.32
CA GLU A 178 -34.95 0.28 10.04
C GLU A 178 -33.66 1.02 9.66
N LEU A 179 -32.53 0.30 9.63
CA LEU A 179 -31.25 0.89 9.24
C LEU A 179 -31.29 1.44 7.80
N LEU A 180 -31.84 0.66 6.85
CA LEU A 180 -31.94 1.06 5.45
C LEU A 180 -32.73 2.37 5.28
N GLU A 181 -33.88 2.49 5.94
CA GLU A 181 -34.72 3.68 5.88
C GLU A 181 -33.96 4.92 6.37
N GLN A 182 -33.32 4.80 7.54
CA GLN A 182 -32.70 5.92 8.23
C GLN A 182 -31.38 6.32 7.55
N TRP A 183 -30.63 5.35 7.06
CA TRP A 183 -29.40 5.60 6.31
C TRP A 183 -29.69 6.36 5.01
N LYS A 184 -30.71 5.95 4.24
CA LYS A 184 -31.15 6.67 3.04
C LYS A 184 -31.65 8.08 3.38
N TYR A 185 -32.42 8.22 4.46
CA TYR A 185 -32.90 9.51 4.93
C TYR A 185 -31.75 10.47 5.23
N PHE A 186 -30.79 10.10 6.08
CA PHE A 186 -29.70 11.00 6.45
C PHE A 186 -28.75 11.29 5.29
N LEU A 187 -28.49 10.32 4.42
CA LEU A 187 -27.69 10.56 3.21
C LEU A 187 -28.32 11.66 2.35
N LYS A 188 -29.63 11.55 2.09
CA LYS A 188 -30.36 12.57 1.35
C LYS A 188 -30.33 13.94 2.05
N GLN A 189 -30.53 13.96 3.37
CA GLN A 189 -30.52 15.20 4.14
C GLN A 189 -29.16 15.91 4.11
N LEU A 190 -28.05 15.17 4.18
CA LEU A 190 -26.71 15.74 4.06
C LEU A 190 -26.49 16.36 2.68
N LEU A 191 -26.92 15.67 1.61
CA LEU A 191 -26.82 16.16 0.24
C LEU A 191 -27.69 17.40 0.00
N ASP A 192 -28.94 17.39 0.47
CA ASP A 192 -29.88 18.50 0.26
C ASP A 192 -29.50 19.75 1.08
N LYS A 193 -28.78 19.56 2.19
CA LYS A 193 -28.35 20.64 3.10
C LYS A 193 -26.87 20.98 2.98
N GLN A 194 -26.16 20.54 1.94
CA GLN A 194 -24.70 20.67 1.82
C GLN A 194 -24.17 22.09 2.15
N ASN A 195 -24.85 23.14 1.65
CA ASN A 195 -24.47 24.53 1.87
C ASN A 195 -24.76 25.08 3.29
N ALA A 196 -25.52 24.33 4.10
CA ALA A 196 -25.87 24.67 5.47
C ALA A 196 -25.17 23.75 6.49
N LEU A 197 -24.32 22.83 6.03
CA LEU A 197 -23.50 22.01 6.91
C LEU A 197 -22.40 22.86 7.57
N PRO A 198 -21.86 22.43 8.73
CA PRO A 198 -20.67 23.04 9.29
C PRO A 198 -19.53 23.01 8.27
N LYS A 199 -18.70 24.06 8.27
CA LYS A 199 -17.67 24.34 7.25
C LYS A 199 -16.82 23.11 6.89
N ASN A 200 -16.34 22.38 7.90
CA ASN A 200 -15.46 21.21 7.72
C ASN A 200 -16.16 20.04 6.99
N PHE A 201 -17.49 19.91 7.12
CA PHE A 201 -18.26 18.92 6.34
C PHE A 201 -18.59 19.40 4.93
N SER A 202 -18.78 20.71 4.72
CA SER A 202 -19.11 21.28 3.41
C SER A 202 -17.89 21.45 2.48
N GLU A 203 -16.71 21.69 3.04
CA GLU A 203 -15.46 21.96 2.30
C GLU A 203 -14.56 20.72 2.12
N ASN A 204 -15.06 19.53 2.46
CA ASN A 204 -14.31 18.28 2.53
C ASN A 204 -13.48 18.02 1.24
N PRO A 205 -12.20 17.58 1.31
CA PRO A 205 -11.32 17.49 0.14
C PRO A 205 -11.91 16.61 -0.97
N HIS A 206 -12.03 17.20 -2.16
CA HIS A 206 -12.70 16.61 -3.31
C HIS A 206 -11.71 16.25 -4.41
N ASP A 207 -11.62 14.96 -4.72
CA ASP A 207 -11.41 14.54 -6.11
C ASP A 207 -12.81 14.42 -6.73
N ASN A 208 -13.06 15.09 -7.86
CA ASN A 208 -14.32 14.99 -8.64
C ASN A 208 -15.59 15.66 -8.08
N LYS A 209 -15.48 16.63 -7.15
CA LYS A 209 -16.61 17.47 -6.65
C LYS A 209 -17.75 16.70 -5.93
N GLN A 210 -17.58 15.42 -5.58
CA GLN A 210 -18.56 14.64 -4.81
C GLN A 210 -18.26 14.68 -3.30
N PRO A 211 -19.25 14.90 -2.41
CA PRO A 211 -19.00 14.99 -0.97
C PRO A 211 -18.36 13.71 -0.41
N ARG A 212 -17.16 13.79 0.14
CA ARG A 212 -16.48 12.62 0.71
C ARG A 212 -17.13 12.21 2.05
N PHE A 213 -17.21 10.91 2.32
CA PHE A 213 -17.69 10.29 3.58
C PHE A 213 -19.18 10.50 3.95
N PHE A 214 -20.01 11.11 3.10
CA PHE A 214 -21.43 11.34 3.46
C PHE A 214 -22.20 10.04 3.72
N ASP A 215 -21.84 8.94 3.08
CA ASP A 215 -22.42 7.63 3.38
C ASP A 215 -22.09 7.17 4.81
N GLN A 216 -20.85 7.32 5.26
CA GLN A 216 -20.42 6.96 6.62
C GLN A 216 -20.98 7.90 7.69
N ILE A 217 -21.03 9.22 7.39
CA ILE A 217 -21.65 10.22 8.26
C ILE A 217 -23.15 9.90 8.40
N ALA A 218 -23.84 9.61 7.29
CA ALA A 218 -25.24 9.23 7.31
C ALA A 218 -25.48 7.94 8.11
N PHE A 219 -24.59 6.95 8.00
CA PHE A 219 -24.65 5.72 8.79
C PHE A 219 -24.57 6.01 10.29
N SER A 220 -23.65 6.89 10.70
CA SER A 220 -23.46 7.29 12.09
C SER A 220 -24.71 7.98 12.64
N LEU A 221 -25.30 8.92 11.88
CA LEU A 221 -26.57 9.56 12.22
C LEU A 221 -27.73 8.56 12.32
N ALA A 222 -27.80 7.59 11.40
CA ALA A 222 -28.85 6.57 11.37
C ALA A 222 -28.79 5.65 12.60
N ILE A 223 -27.62 5.12 12.94
CA ILE A 223 -27.45 4.24 14.11
C ILE A 223 -27.85 4.97 15.40
N ILE A 224 -27.39 6.22 15.60
CA ILE A 224 -27.71 6.98 16.80
C ILE A 224 -29.19 7.36 16.86
N LYS A 225 -29.78 7.79 15.74
CA LYS A 225 -31.20 8.14 15.67
C LYS A 225 -32.10 6.95 16.03
N SER A 226 -31.80 5.79 15.48
CA SER A 226 -32.61 4.58 15.63
C SER A 226 -32.31 3.80 16.90
N LYS A 227 -31.24 4.14 17.63
CA LYS A 227 -30.78 3.41 18.83
C LYS A 227 -30.57 1.92 18.55
N LEU A 228 -30.09 1.61 17.35
CA LEU A 228 -29.82 0.22 16.95
C LEU A 228 -28.61 -0.30 17.72
N PRO A 229 -28.64 -1.54 18.23
CA PRO A 229 -27.53 -2.07 19.00
C PRO A 229 -26.36 -2.38 18.08
N TYR A 230 -25.17 -1.91 18.45
CA TYR A 230 -23.93 -2.17 17.70
C TYR A 230 -22.80 -2.61 18.62
N GLU A 231 -21.75 -3.17 18.01
CA GLU A 231 -20.51 -3.54 18.68
C GLU A 231 -19.34 -3.38 17.69
N ILE A 232 -18.15 -3.06 18.22
CA ILE A 232 -16.98 -2.72 17.41
C ILE A 232 -16.26 -3.99 16.97
N LEU A 233 -16.00 -4.09 15.67
CA LEU A 233 -15.11 -5.10 15.11
C LEU A 233 -13.65 -4.76 15.42
N PRO A 234 -12.80 -5.74 15.75
CA PRO A 234 -11.37 -5.49 15.99
C PRO A 234 -10.67 -5.08 14.69
N LEU A 235 -9.48 -4.47 14.81
CA LEU A 235 -8.65 -4.09 13.65
C LEU A 235 -8.41 -5.25 12.67
N SER A 236 -8.26 -6.48 13.17
CA SER A 236 -8.06 -7.68 12.33
C SER A 236 -9.21 -7.96 11.37
N MET A 237 -10.40 -7.43 11.63
CA MET A 237 -11.57 -7.63 10.77
C MET A 237 -11.68 -6.65 9.61
N ASN A 238 -10.85 -5.61 9.57
CA ASN A 238 -10.75 -4.70 8.45
C ASN A 238 -9.45 -3.89 8.58
N TYR A 239 -8.32 -4.58 8.34
CA TYR A 239 -6.98 -3.99 8.46
C TYR A 239 -6.72 -3.05 7.27
N PRO A 240 -6.46 -1.75 7.50
CA PRO A 240 -6.18 -0.81 6.42
C PRO A 240 -4.78 -1.04 5.87
N TYR A 241 -4.67 -1.40 4.60
CA TYR A 241 -3.38 -1.60 3.95
C TYR A 241 -2.54 -0.32 3.93
N SER A 242 -3.16 0.83 3.63
CA SER A 242 -2.49 2.08 3.28
C SER A 242 -1.88 2.85 4.45
N GLY A 243 -2.00 2.34 5.68
CA GLY A 243 -1.69 3.09 6.89
C GLY A 243 -0.69 2.39 7.80
N THR A 244 0.25 3.17 8.33
CA THR A 244 0.81 2.87 9.64
C THR A 244 -0.35 2.91 10.63
N VAL A 245 -0.54 1.83 11.36
CA VAL A 245 -1.54 1.75 12.43
C VAL A 245 -0.90 2.26 13.72
N HIS A 246 -1.70 2.95 14.54
CA HIS A 246 -1.25 3.43 15.84
C HIS A 246 -0.73 2.26 16.70
N HIS A 247 0.37 2.47 17.41
CA HIS A 247 1.08 1.40 18.13
C HIS A 247 0.23 0.71 19.21
N SER A 248 -0.82 1.37 19.71
CA SER A 248 -1.78 0.79 20.68
C SER A 248 -2.62 -0.35 20.11
N GLU A 249 -2.71 -0.48 18.79
CA GLU A 249 -3.41 -1.57 18.12
C GLU A 249 -2.54 -2.83 17.96
N HIS A 250 -1.27 -2.77 18.40
CA HIS A 250 -0.31 -3.87 18.34
C HIS A 250 -0.17 -4.54 16.94
N PRO A 251 0.00 -3.75 15.86
CA PRO A 251 -0.03 -4.26 14.49
C PRO A 251 1.07 -5.31 14.19
N GLU A 252 2.20 -5.26 14.90
CA GLU A 252 3.31 -6.22 14.78
C GLU A 252 2.93 -7.67 15.12
N THR A 253 1.87 -7.85 15.90
CA THR A 253 1.36 -9.17 16.33
C THR A 253 0.00 -9.51 15.71
N LEU A 254 -0.51 -8.63 14.85
CA LEU A 254 -1.85 -8.76 14.28
C LEU A 254 -1.89 -9.85 13.21
N GLU A 255 -2.91 -10.70 13.28
CA GLU A 255 -3.25 -11.64 12.22
C GLU A 255 -4.60 -11.26 11.60
N PRO A 256 -4.65 -10.68 10.39
CA PRO A 256 -5.89 -10.19 9.81
C PRO A 256 -6.80 -11.33 9.35
N PHE A 257 -8.11 -11.13 9.52
CA PHE A 257 -9.18 -11.86 8.84
C PHE A 257 -9.47 -11.26 7.47
N ILE A 258 -9.41 -9.93 7.38
CA ILE A 258 -9.68 -9.15 6.18
C ILE A 258 -8.62 -8.06 6.05
N ILE A 259 -8.10 -7.88 4.84
CA ILE A 259 -7.16 -6.82 4.47
C ILE A 259 -7.87 -5.88 3.51
N HIS A 260 -8.00 -4.62 3.88
CA HIS A 260 -8.55 -3.54 3.06
C HIS A 260 -7.44 -2.93 2.23
N HIS A 261 -7.21 -3.46 1.03
CA HIS A 261 -6.08 -3.07 0.19
C HIS A 261 -6.29 -1.75 -0.56
N HIS A 262 -7.52 -1.23 -0.58
CA HIS A 262 -7.86 -0.05 -1.38
C HIS A 262 -7.38 -0.25 -2.83
N HIS A 263 -6.55 0.65 -3.33
CA HIS A 263 -6.01 0.56 -4.67
C HIS A 263 -4.52 0.19 -4.69
N CYS A 264 -4.05 -0.53 -3.67
CA CYS A 264 -2.64 -0.91 -3.54
C CYS A 264 -2.38 -2.28 -4.14
N ILE A 265 -2.50 -2.31 -5.47
CA ILE A 265 -2.25 -3.48 -6.32
C ILE A 265 -1.22 -3.06 -7.37
N LEU A 266 -0.15 -3.84 -7.50
CA LEU A 266 0.91 -3.67 -8.47
C LEU A 266 0.44 -3.98 -9.89
N GLU A 267 1.22 -3.60 -10.89
CA GLU A 267 0.90 -3.81 -12.32
C GLU A 267 0.82 -5.29 -12.69
N ASN A 268 1.55 -6.16 -11.99
CA ASN A 268 1.45 -7.61 -12.12
C ASN A 268 0.20 -8.19 -11.43
N GLY A 269 -0.56 -7.34 -10.74
CA GLY A 269 -1.77 -7.62 -9.97
C GLY A 269 -1.51 -8.13 -8.56
N GLU A 270 -0.28 -8.16 -8.08
CA GLU A 270 -0.01 -8.50 -6.68
C GLU A 270 -0.49 -7.39 -5.75
N LEU A 271 -1.04 -7.75 -4.60
CA LEU A 271 -1.22 -6.81 -3.50
C LEU A 271 0.16 -6.35 -3.05
N MET A 272 0.31 -5.06 -2.84
CA MET A 272 1.54 -4.49 -2.31
C MET A 272 1.78 -4.95 -0.85
N LEU A 273 2.99 -4.75 -0.32
CA LEU A 273 3.35 -5.15 1.05
C LEU A 273 3.10 -4.04 2.07
N SER A 274 2.76 -4.39 3.31
CA SER A 274 2.55 -3.44 4.40
C SER A 274 3.84 -3.22 5.22
N PRO A 275 3.89 -2.25 6.15
CA PRO A 275 5.01 -2.12 7.08
C PRO A 275 5.18 -3.28 8.09
N TYR A 276 4.24 -4.22 8.17
CA TYR A 276 4.22 -5.25 9.22
C TYR A 276 4.45 -6.65 8.69
N ARG A 277 5.53 -7.28 9.15
CA ARG A 277 6.00 -8.59 8.65
C ARG A 277 4.97 -9.72 8.75
N LEU A 278 4.23 -9.82 9.85
CA LEU A 278 3.23 -10.90 10.00
C LEU A 278 2.06 -10.75 9.04
N ILE A 279 1.67 -9.52 8.74
CA ILE A 279 0.66 -9.20 7.74
C ILE A 279 1.19 -9.52 6.35
N ASN A 280 2.46 -9.19 6.06
CA ASN A 280 3.10 -9.50 4.78
C ASN A 280 3.15 -11.00 4.50
N ASN A 281 3.45 -11.84 5.49
CA ASN A 281 3.38 -13.31 5.31
C ASN A 281 2.00 -13.77 4.81
N LYS A 282 0.93 -13.08 5.23
CA LYS A 282 -0.44 -13.37 4.79
C LYS A 282 -0.69 -12.81 3.40
N ILE A 283 -0.23 -11.61 3.10
CA ILE A 283 -0.26 -11.00 1.76
C ILE A 283 0.44 -11.90 0.75
N ASP A 284 1.64 -12.40 1.05
CA ASP A 284 2.38 -13.33 0.18
C ASP A 284 1.57 -14.58 -0.14
N THR A 285 0.89 -15.16 0.86
CA THR A 285 0.02 -16.33 0.67
C THR A 285 -1.15 -16.01 -0.27
N ILE A 286 -1.71 -14.81 -0.17
CA ILE A 286 -2.82 -14.34 -1.01
C ILE A 286 -2.31 -14.07 -2.42
N ASN A 287 -1.16 -13.40 -2.58
CA ASN A 287 -0.55 -13.10 -3.87
C ASN A 287 -0.23 -14.37 -4.66
N LEU A 288 0.39 -15.37 -4.02
CA LEU A 288 0.64 -16.67 -4.65
C LEU A 288 -0.65 -17.34 -5.15
N PHE A 289 -1.73 -17.25 -4.37
CA PHE A 289 -3.03 -17.77 -4.80
C PHE A 289 -3.61 -16.97 -5.98
N LEU A 290 -3.53 -15.64 -5.93
CA LEU A 290 -4.07 -14.77 -6.97
C LEU A 290 -3.28 -14.86 -8.29
N GLU A 291 -1.95 -15.06 -8.22
CA GLU A 291 -1.11 -15.29 -9.40
C GLU A 291 -1.61 -16.50 -10.22
N GLU A 292 -1.98 -17.58 -9.54
CA GLU A 292 -2.43 -18.82 -10.18
C GLU A 292 -3.92 -18.79 -10.60
N ASN A 293 -4.74 -17.99 -9.92
CA ASN A 293 -6.20 -18.08 -10.01
C ASN A 293 -6.87 -16.84 -10.57
N ARG A 294 -6.17 -15.73 -10.79
CA ARG A 294 -6.75 -14.53 -11.40
C ARG A 294 -7.07 -14.75 -12.88
N GLU A 295 -8.24 -14.30 -13.28
CA GLU A 295 -8.75 -14.33 -14.66
C GLU A 295 -8.82 -12.93 -15.28
N SER A 296 -9.09 -11.88 -14.48
CA SER A 296 -9.08 -10.50 -14.98
C SER A 296 -7.70 -10.10 -15.51
N LYS A 297 -7.73 -9.39 -16.64
CA LYS A 297 -6.56 -8.72 -17.21
C LYS A 297 -6.45 -7.32 -16.64
N ILE A 298 -5.21 -6.86 -16.51
CA ILE A 298 -4.86 -5.52 -16.07
C ILE A 298 -4.29 -4.81 -17.30
N GLU A 299 -5.09 -3.99 -17.99
CA GLU A 299 -4.59 -3.13 -19.07
C GLU A 299 -4.46 -1.69 -18.55
N ILE A 300 -3.55 -1.49 -17.59
CA ILE A 300 -3.28 -0.14 -17.08
C ILE A 300 -2.16 0.51 -17.90
N LYS A 301 -2.36 1.79 -18.24
CA LYS A 301 -1.33 2.59 -18.92
C LYS A 301 -0.14 2.82 -17.99
N LEU A 302 1.07 2.84 -18.55
CA LEU A 302 2.30 3.04 -17.79
C LEU A 302 2.33 4.37 -17.03
N ASP A 303 1.63 5.39 -17.55
CA ASP A 303 1.50 6.75 -17.00
C ASP A 303 0.17 6.96 -16.23
N ASP A 304 -0.57 5.89 -15.93
CA ASP A 304 -1.77 6.00 -15.10
C ASP A 304 -1.39 6.51 -13.69
N PRO A 305 -2.02 7.59 -13.19
CA PRO A 305 -1.69 8.15 -11.88
C PRO A 305 -1.76 7.15 -10.72
N LEU A 306 -2.64 6.14 -10.81
CA LEU A 306 -2.76 5.11 -9.79
C LEU A 306 -1.55 4.16 -9.80
N VAL A 307 -1.09 3.76 -10.98
CA VAL A 307 0.11 2.92 -11.14
C VAL A 307 1.35 3.67 -10.67
N ILE A 308 1.49 4.92 -11.09
CA ILE A 308 2.59 5.78 -10.66
C ILE A 308 2.58 5.96 -9.14
N ARG A 309 1.41 6.19 -8.53
CA ARG A 309 1.30 6.23 -7.06
C ARG A 309 1.83 4.94 -6.44
N ASN A 310 1.39 3.78 -6.91
CA ASN A 310 1.77 2.50 -6.33
C ASN A 310 3.29 2.25 -6.44
N LEU A 311 3.90 2.61 -7.57
CA LEU A 311 5.36 2.57 -7.71
C LEU A 311 6.07 3.48 -6.68
N THR A 312 5.58 4.71 -6.47
CA THR A 312 6.19 5.58 -5.44
C THR A 312 6.01 5.04 -4.02
N GLN A 313 4.92 4.31 -3.74
CA GLN A 313 4.68 3.68 -2.44
C GLN A 313 5.62 2.48 -2.20
N GLU A 314 5.96 1.72 -3.24
CA GLU A 314 7.01 0.69 -3.19
C GLU A 314 8.44 1.26 -3.27
N HIS A 315 8.59 2.59 -3.28
CA HIS A 315 9.86 3.30 -3.42
C HIS A 315 10.59 3.02 -4.77
N GLU A 316 9.86 2.63 -5.82
CA GLU A 316 10.36 2.44 -7.18
C GLU A 316 10.54 3.78 -7.92
N PHE A 317 11.20 4.74 -7.26
CA PHE A 317 11.31 6.13 -7.73
C PHE A 317 12.04 6.24 -9.07
N TRP A 318 13.02 5.36 -9.35
CA TRP A 318 13.75 5.36 -10.61
C TRP A 318 12.86 4.95 -11.80
N GLU A 319 12.00 3.96 -11.61
CA GLU A 319 11.04 3.55 -12.64
C GLU A 319 10.02 4.66 -12.92
N VAL A 320 9.59 5.39 -11.88
CA VAL A 320 8.73 6.57 -12.04
C VAL A 320 9.44 7.68 -12.82
N LEU A 321 10.73 7.92 -12.58
CA LEU A 321 11.52 8.86 -13.39
C LEU A 321 11.58 8.43 -14.85
N ASP A 322 11.94 7.17 -15.12
CA ASP A 322 12.05 6.64 -16.48
C ASP A 322 10.72 6.77 -17.26
N ARG A 323 9.58 6.68 -16.58
CA ARG A 323 8.25 6.79 -17.19
C ARG A 323 7.78 8.23 -17.39
N LEU A 324 8.20 9.14 -16.50
CA LEU A 324 7.63 10.50 -16.42
C LEU A 324 8.63 11.60 -16.77
N GLU A 325 9.90 11.30 -17.08
CA GLU A 325 10.94 12.32 -17.34
C GLU A 325 10.57 13.32 -18.43
N ASP A 326 9.82 12.86 -19.45
CA ASP A 326 9.38 13.67 -20.57
C ASP A 326 8.15 14.54 -20.27
N ILE A 327 7.56 14.44 -19.07
CA ILE A 327 6.38 15.23 -18.70
C ILE A 327 6.77 16.72 -18.61
N PRO A 328 6.15 17.60 -19.43
CA PRO A 328 6.39 19.02 -19.39
C PRO A 328 6.09 19.61 -18.02
N ILE A 329 6.88 20.61 -17.61
CA ILE A 329 6.72 21.26 -16.31
C ILE A 329 5.38 22.01 -16.17
N ASP A 330 4.77 22.38 -17.30
CA ASP A 330 3.49 23.05 -17.43
C ASP A 330 2.32 22.08 -17.67
N SER A 331 2.54 20.76 -17.60
CA SER A 331 1.44 19.78 -17.63
C SER A 331 0.48 20.02 -16.46
N ASP A 332 -0.81 20.00 -16.77
CA ASP A 332 -1.93 20.18 -15.83
C ASP A 332 -2.26 18.93 -15.01
N ASN A 333 -1.58 17.80 -15.26
CA ASN A 333 -1.78 16.57 -14.49
C ASN A 333 -1.11 16.67 -13.11
N ALA A 334 -1.88 17.19 -12.15
CA ALA A 334 -1.43 17.45 -10.79
C ALA A 334 -0.81 16.22 -10.10
N SER A 335 -1.39 15.04 -10.30
CA SER A 335 -0.91 13.78 -9.72
C SER A 335 0.45 13.37 -10.27
N LEU A 336 0.62 13.38 -11.60
CA LEU A 336 1.90 13.02 -12.21
C LEU A 336 3.00 14.01 -11.86
N GLN A 337 2.68 15.31 -11.79
CA GLN A 337 3.63 16.33 -11.31
C GLN A 337 4.09 16.04 -9.87
N TYR A 338 3.16 15.71 -8.98
CA TYR A 338 3.49 15.39 -7.59
C TYR A 338 4.37 14.14 -7.48
N TYR A 339 4.00 13.03 -8.12
CA TYR A 339 4.79 11.79 -8.01
C TYR A 339 6.15 11.90 -8.70
N LEU A 340 6.26 12.69 -9.77
CA LEU A 340 7.56 13.01 -10.37
C LEU A 340 8.41 13.87 -9.42
N ALA A 341 7.82 14.88 -8.77
CA ALA A 341 8.51 15.68 -7.75
C ALA A 341 9.01 14.80 -6.59
N LEU A 342 8.18 13.86 -6.11
CA LEU A 342 8.52 12.90 -5.07
C LEU A 342 9.67 11.98 -5.51
N SER A 343 9.64 11.47 -6.73
CA SER A 343 10.74 10.64 -7.25
C SER A 343 12.05 11.41 -7.43
N LEU A 344 11.99 12.67 -7.85
CA LEU A 344 13.15 13.56 -7.92
C LEU A 344 13.73 13.86 -6.52
N HIS A 345 12.86 14.09 -5.53
CA HIS A 345 13.21 14.27 -4.13
C HIS A 345 14.01 13.08 -3.61
N HIS A 346 13.55 11.85 -3.83
CA HIS A 346 14.15 10.64 -3.26
C HIS A 346 15.36 10.08 -4.03
N THR A 347 15.69 10.58 -5.23
CA THR A 347 16.82 10.10 -6.06
C THR A 347 18.07 11.00 -6.01
N HIS A 348 18.10 11.97 -5.09
CA HIS A 348 19.24 12.77 -4.61
C HIS A 348 20.41 13.00 -5.58
N SER A 349 20.22 13.91 -6.55
CA SER A 349 21.32 14.76 -7.02
C SER A 349 20.94 16.23 -6.82
N THR A 350 21.91 17.12 -6.57
CA THR A 350 21.64 18.53 -6.23
C THR A 350 20.84 19.26 -7.32
N ALA A 351 21.01 18.87 -8.59
CA ALA A 351 20.24 19.39 -9.72
C ALA A 351 18.76 18.98 -9.73
N ARG A 352 18.38 17.92 -9.01
CA ARG A 352 17.01 17.38 -8.96
C ARG A 352 16.14 18.02 -7.87
N ILE A 353 16.76 18.72 -6.91
CA ILE A 353 16.03 19.38 -5.80
C ILE A 353 15.24 20.59 -6.32
N ASP A 354 15.87 21.45 -7.14
CA ASP A 354 15.22 22.64 -7.70
C ASP A 354 14.02 22.26 -8.58
N GLU A 355 14.19 21.24 -9.43
CA GLU A 355 13.10 20.73 -10.27
C GLU A 355 11.96 20.15 -9.42
N ALA A 356 12.26 19.35 -8.39
CA ALA A 356 11.25 18.80 -7.50
C ALA A 356 10.41 19.91 -6.84
N ILE A 357 11.03 21.00 -6.38
CA ILE A 357 10.32 22.15 -5.81
C ILE A 357 9.35 22.77 -6.83
N VAL A 358 9.80 22.97 -8.07
CA VAL A 358 8.94 23.55 -9.12
C VAL A 358 7.77 22.62 -9.43
N ARG A 359 8.01 21.31 -9.51
CA ARG A 359 6.94 20.32 -9.77
C ARG A 359 5.95 20.18 -8.61
N TYR A 360 6.40 20.27 -7.36
CA TYR A 360 5.49 20.38 -6.21
C TYR A 360 4.59 21.62 -6.30
N ASN A 361 5.13 22.76 -6.75
CA ASN A 361 4.32 23.96 -6.96
C ASN A 361 3.28 23.75 -8.07
N ALA A 362 3.69 23.16 -9.21
CA ALA A 362 2.78 22.85 -10.32
C ALA A 362 1.66 21.88 -9.87
N ALA A 363 2.00 20.85 -9.09
CA ALA A 363 1.01 19.93 -8.52
C ALA A 363 -0.01 20.67 -7.63
N PHE A 364 0.46 21.57 -6.77
CA PHE A 364 -0.41 22.36 -5.90
C PHE A 364 -1.31 23.31 -6.68
N GLU A 365 -0.76 24.04 -7.66
CA GLU A 365 -1.49 24.98 -8.51
C GLU A 365 -2.59 24.27 -9.34
N ASN A 366 -2.30 23.04 -9.79
CA ASN A 366 -3.25 22.20 -10.51
C ASN A 366 -4.20 21.39 -9.61
N GLY A 367 -4.18 21.62 -8.29
CA GLY A 367 -5.19 21.10 -7.36
C GLY A 367 -4.89 19.74 -6.74
N PHE A 368 -3.64 19.28 -6.71
CA PHE A 368 -3.24 18.10 -5.93
C PHE A 368 -3.45 18.32 -4.42
N ASP A 369 -3.44 17.23 -3.65
CA ASP A 369 -3.62 17.27 -2.19
C ASP A 369 -2.62 18.21 -1.51
N LYS A 370 -3.15 19.29 -0.90
CA LYS A 370 -2.36 20.35 -0.29
C LYS A 370 -1.50 19.85 0.87
N PHE A 371 -2.02 18.93 1.67
CA PHE A 371 -1.30 18.39 2.80
C PHE A 371 -0.06 17.62 2.33
N MET A 372 -0.21 16.76 1.32
CA MET A 372 0.89 15.98 0.75
C MET A 372 1.97 16.91 0.17
N VAL A 373 1.58 17.92 -0.63
CA VAL A 373 2.56 18.88 -1.17
C VAL A 373 3.32 19.60 -0.07
N HIS A 374 2.62 20.19 0.91
CA HIS A 374 3.26 20.93 1.99
C HIS A 374 4.16 20.02 2.84
N SER A 375 3.73 18.80 3.15
CA SER A 375 4.52 17.86 3.95
C SER A 375 5.83 17.48 3.26
N ASP A 376 5.78 17.07 1.99
CA ASP A 376 6.96 16.56 1.29
C ASP A 376 7.87 17.67 0.77
N ARG A 377 7.31 18.78 0.27
CA ARG A 377 8.10 19.96 -0.11
C ARG A 377 8.78 20.58 1.12
N GLY A 378 8.09 20.63 2.25
CA GLY A 378 8.64 21.08 3.52
C GLY A 378 9.81 20.21 3.99
N PHE A 379 9.69 18.88 3.84
CA PHE A 379 10.80 17.97 4.13
C PHE A 379 11.97 18.12 3.14
N LEU A 380 11.69 18.31 1.85
CA LEU A 380 12.72 18.59 0.85
C LEU A 380 13.51 19.86 1.18
N HIS A 381 12.83 20.94 1.60
CA HIS A 381 13.48 22.15 2.08
C HIS A 381 14.38 21.88 3.29
N HIS A 382 13.96 21.03 4.23
CA HIS A 382 14.78 20.62 5.37
C HIS A 382 16.07 19.92 4.91
N LEU A 383 15.95 18.97 3.98
CA LEU A 383 17.10 18.27 3.39
C LEU A 383 18.04 19.21 2.62
N ALA A 384 17.50 20.25 1.99
CA ALA A 384 18.27 21.30 1.32
C ALA A 384 18.90 22.32 2.30
N GLY A 385 18.61 22.24 3.60
CA GLY A 385 19.09 23.18 4.62
C GLY A 385 18.30 24.50 4.70
N ASP A 386 17.23 24.65 3.94
CA ASP A 386 16.33 25.82 3.98
C ASP A 386 15.30 25.67 5.11
N MET A 387 15.78 25.83 6.35
CA MET A 387 14.96 25.66 7.55
C MET A 387 13.76 26.63 7.60
N LYS A 388 13.87 27.80 6.96
CA LYS A 388 12.80 28.80 6.94
C LYS A 388 11.60 28.30 6.14
N ASN A 389 11.84 27.86 4.90
CA ASN A 389 10.76 27.34 4.06
C ASN A 389 10.30 25.96 4.53
N ALA A 390 11.20 25.13 5.05
CA ALA A 390 10.83 23.84 5.67
C ALA A 390 9.79 24.03 6.77
N ARG A 391 10.07 24.90 7.74
CA ARG A 391 9.15 25.16 8.85
C ARG A 391 7.83 25.77 8.37
N LYS A 392 7.87 26.66 7.39
CA LYS A 392 6.65 27.29 6.82
C LYS A 392 5.71 26.22 6.24
N ASP A 393 6.23 25.35 5.38
CA ASP A 393 5.40 24.33 4.73
C ASP A 393 4.91 23.26 5.71
N LEU A 394 5.79 22.79 6.62
CA LEU A 394 5.41 21.77 7.61
C LEU A 394 4.36 22.29 8.61
N LEU A 395 4.35 23.60 8.92
CA LEU A 395 3.28 24.22 9.70
C LEU A 395 1.95 24.25 8.94
N LEU A 396 1.96 24.56 7.65
CA LEU A 396 0.75 24.51 6.82
C LEU A 396 0.20 23.08 6.72
N ALA A 397 1.07 22.08 6.55
CA ALA A 397 0.67 20.68 6.62
C ALA A 397 0.11 20.30 8.00
N TYR A 398 0.68 20.82 9.10
CA TYR A 398 0.18 20.59 10.45
C TYR A 398 -1.19 21.23 10.68
N GLU A 399 -1.43 22.43 10.17
CA GLU A 399 -2.75 23.08 10.24
C GLU A 399 -3.82 22.25 9.51
N LEU A 400 -3.46 21.60 8.40
CA LEU A 400 -4.38 20.75 7.62
C LEU A 400 -4.66 19.41 8.28
N LYS A 401 -3.63 18.73 8.81
CA LYS A 401 -3.74 17.44 9.49
C LYS A 401 -2.88 17.44 10.75
N PRO A 402 -3.35 18.05 11.84
CA PRO A 402 -2.55 18.19 13.05
C PRO A 402 -2.28 16.85 13.70
N TYR A 403 -3.03 15.79 13.39
CA TYR A 403 -2.87 14.44 13.92
C TYR A 403 -1.87 13.58 13.13
N ASP A 404 -1.36 14.04 11.99
CA ASP A 404 -0.41 13.26 11.19
C ASP A 404 0.96 13.18 11.88
N LEU A 405 1.30 11.98 12.35
CA LEU A 405 2.51 11.75 13.15
C LEU A 405 3.80 12.00 12.35
N GLU A 406 3.79 11.71 11.05
CA GLU A 406 4.97 11.91 10.21
C GLU A 406 5.25 13.40 9.99
N ASN A 407 4.24 14.19 9.68
CA ASN A 407 4.38 15.64 9.56
C ASN A 407 4.76 16.28 10.90
N ARG A 408 4.21 15.83 12.04
CA ARG A 408 4.67 16.26 13.38
C ARG A 408 6.16 16.00 13.57
N ARG A 409 6.61 14.79 13.23
CA ARG A 409 8.03 14.39 13.32
C ARG A 409 8.91 15.28 12.44
N ARG A 410 8.51 15.52 11.18
CA ARG A 410 9.22 16.41 10.26
C ARG A 410 9.26 17.85 10.77
N LEU A 411 8.16 18.37 11.30
CA LEU A 411 8.09 19.70 11.89
C LEU A 411 9.02 19.83 13.11
N ALA A 412 9.09 18.79 13.95
CA ALA A 412 9.95 18.74 15.13
C ALA A 412 11.45 18.86 14.78
N LEU A 413 11.88 18.36 13.61
CA LEU A 413 13.25 18.51 13.09
C LEU A 413 13.62 19.97 12.77
N THR A 414 12.64 20.85 12.60
CA THR A 414 12.88 22.29 12.32
C THR A 414 13.16 23.11 13.60
N ASP A 415 13.10 22.49 14.78
CA ASP A 415 13.46 23.15 16.03
C ASP A 415 14.96 23.50 16.06
N SER A 416 15.27 24.75 16.39
CA SER A 416 16.63 25.30 16.33
C SER A 416 17.60 24.62 17.30
N ARG A 417 17.10 23.92 18.31
CA ARG A 417 17.92 23.15 19.27
C ARG A 417 18.43 21.83 18.67
N ILE A 418 17.73 21.27 17.68
CA ILE A 418 18.01 19.92 17.16
C ILE A 418 19.42 19.77 16.56
N PRO A 419 19.94 20.68 15.73
CA PRO A 419 21.30 20.56 15.20
C PRO A 419 22.36 20.48 16.30
N MET A 420 22.24 21.34 17.32
CA MET A 420 23.13 21.33 18.49
C MET A 420 23.02 20.02 19.27
N LEU A 421 21.80 19.54 19.54
CA LEU A 421 21.59 18.30 20.28
C LEU A 421 22.11 17.08 19.53
N LYS A 422 21.94 17.04 18.21
CA LYS A 422 22.51 16.00 17.34
C LYS A 422 24.03 15.98 17.41
N GLU A 423 24.68 17.15 17.41
CA GLU A 423 26.13 17.27 17.56
C GLU A 423 26.62 16.83 18.94
N LEU A 424 25.92 17.23 20.02
CA LEU A 424 26.26 16.80 21.37
C LEU A 424 26.12 15.28 21.52
N HIS A 425 25.04 14.70 20.97
CA HIS A 425 24.77 13.27 21.02
C HIS A 425 25.84 12.46 20.26
N SER A 426 26.23 12.89 19.05
CA SER A 426 27.27 12.22 18.27
C SER A 426 28.66 12.29 18.91
N LYS A 427 28.93 13.36 19.67
CA LYS A 427 30.15 13.53 20.48
C LYS A 427 30.05 12.88 21.87
N LEU A 428 28.97 12.16 22.18
CA LEU A 428 28.69 11.51 23.47
C LEU A 428 28.69 12.50 24.66
N LYS A 429 28.39 13.77 24.42
CA LYS A 429 28.36 14.85 25.42
C LYS A 429 27.02 14.90 26.18
N PHE A 430 26.62 13.78 26.76
CA PHE A 430 25.29 13.63 27.38
C PHE A 430 25.06 14.53 28.59
N LYS A 431 26.10 14.88 29.36
CA LYS A 431 25.97 15.82 30.49
C LYS A 431 25.60 17.23 30.01
N GLU A 432 26.24 17.69 28.94
CA GLU A 432 25.92 18.98 28.30
C GLU A 432 24.49 18.98 27.73
N THR A 433 24.01 17.86 27.18
CA THR A 433 22.60 17.72 26.78
C THR A 433 21.65 17.96 27.95
N ILE A 434 21.91 17.34 29.11
CA ILE A 434 21.07 17.52 30.32
C ILE A 434 21.14 18.97 30.82
N GLU A 435 22.28 19.64 30.74
CA GLU A 435 22.40 21.06 31.10
C GLU A 435 21.58 21.97 30.19
N LYS A 436 21.41 21.60 28.90
CA LYS A 436 20.71 22.42 27.92
C LYS A 436 19.19 22.24 27.92
N ILE A 437 18.71 21.02 28.18
CA ILE A 437 17.28 20.68 28.06
C ILE A 437 16.74 19.87 29.25
N GLY A 438 17.44 19.83 30.39
CA GLY A 438 17.04 18.98 31.54
C GLY A 438 15.73 19.37 32.23
N ASP A 439 15.25 20.58 31.96
CA ASP A 439 13.99 21.17 32.40
C ASP A 439 12.85 21.03 31.37
N LEU A 440 13.06 20.27 30.28
CA LEU A 440 12.03 20.01 29.27
C LEU A 440 10.75 19.48 29.93
N SER A 441 9.63 20.16 29.64
CA SER A 441 8.31 19.74 30.09
C SER A 441 7.92 18.40 29.47
N LEU A 442 7.09 17.63 30.17
CA LEU A 442 6.46 16.43 29.59
C LEU A 442 5.37 16.76 28.56
N ASP A 443 4.94 18.02 28.50
CA ASP A 443 3.95 18.52 27.55
C ASP A 443 4.57 19.12 26.28
N ASP A 444 5.90 19.10 26.13
CA ASP A 444 6.56 19.54 24.89
C ASP A 444 6.32 18.50 23.79
N GLU A 445 5.67 18.89 22.70
CA GLU A 445 5.28 17.94 21.64
C GLU A 445 6.46 17.51 20.73
N ASN A 446 7.69 17.99 20.98
CA ASN A 446 8.84 17.65 20.15
C ASN A 446 9.46 16.30 20.54
N ALA A 447 9.11 15.27 19.76
CA ALA A 447 9.59 13.90 19.93
C ALA A 447 11.12 13.76 20.03
N TYR A 448 11.89 14.56 19.27
CA TYR A 448 13.35 14.48 19.27
C TYR A 448 13.98 15.05 20.54
N LEU A 449 13.41 16.11 21.12
CA LEU A 449 13.89 16.66 22.40
C LEU A 449 13.71 15.64 23.52
N HIS A 450 12.54 15.01 23.55
CA HIS A 450 12.24 13.90 24.44
C HIS A 450 13.26 12.77 24.29
N TYR A 451 13.56 12.35 23.06
CA TYR A 451 14.59 11.34 22.81
C TYR A 451 15.98 11.76 23.28
N TYR A 452 16.44 12.96 22.94
CA TYR A 452 17.78 13.40 23.31
C TYR A 452 17.93 13.50 24.82
N LEU A 453 16.91 14.00 25.54
CA LEU A 453 16.92 14.04 26.99
C LEU A 453 16.85 12.64 27.61
N GLY A 454 15.93 11.79 27.16
CA GLY A 454 15.81 10.41 27.64
C GLY A 454 17.10 9.61 27.42
N SER A 455 17.71 9.75 26.24
CA SER A 455 19.00 9.14 25.92
C SER A 455 20.12 9.67 26.81
N ALA A 456 20.20 10.97 27.04
CA ALA A 456 21.24 11.55 27.87
C ALA A 456 21.11 11.13 29.35
N LEU A 457 19.89 11.12 29.90
CA LEU A 457 19.58 10.64 31.24
C LEU A 457 19.98 9.17 31.40
N TYR A 458 19.55 8.31 30.48
CA TYR A 458 19.90 6.89 30.47
C TYR A 458 21.42 6.67 30.39
N ARG A 459 22.11 7.28 29.41
CA ARG A 459 23.55 7.10 29.17
C ARG A 459 24.43 7.63 30.31
N THR A 460 23.92 8.56 31.12
CA THR A 460 24.61 9.06 32.31
C THR A 460 24.23 8.32 33.59
N GLY A 461 23.28 7.37 33.52
CA GLY A 461 22.71 6.69 34.69
C GLY A 461 21.94 7.62 35.61
N LYS A 462 21.55 8.81 35.13
CA LYS A 462 20.84 9.83 35.91
C LYS A 462 19.34 9.63 35.72
N ASP A 463 18.65 9.23 36.79
CA ASP A 463 17.18 9.15 36.85
C ASP A 463 16.57 8.33 35.70
N LEU A 464 16.69 7.00 35.81
CA LEU A 464 16.25 6.06 34.79
C LEU A 464 14.71 6.08 34.58
N ASP A 465 13.95 6.38 35.63
CA ASP A 465 12.50 6.52 35.54
C ASP A 465 12.13 7.74 34.70
N LYS A 466 12.79 8.89 34.92
CA LYS A 466 12.63 10.07 34.07
C LYS A 466 13.08 9.81 32.64
N ALA A 467 14.15 9.04 32.43
CA ALA A 467 14.58 8.64 31.09
C ALA A 467 13.47 7.86 30.36
N LEU A 468 12.82 6.92 31.05
CA LEU A 468 11.72 6.13 30.48
C LEU A 468 10.50 7.00 30.17
N LEU A 469 10.14 7.95 31.04
CA LEU A 469 9.05 8.90 30.78
C LEU A 469 9.28 9.69 29.49
N HIS A 470 10.49 10.23 29.29
CA HIS A 470 10.80 10.96 28.05
C HIS A 470 10.83 10.03 26.83
N TYR A 471 11.32 8.79 26.94
CA TYR A 471 11.22 7.85 25.83
C TYR A 471 9.77 7.48 25.47
N ASN A 472 8.88 7.36 26.45
CA ASN A 472 7.46 7.11 26.21
C ASN A 472 6.82 8.30 25.52
N LYS A 473 7.14 9.53 25.93
CA LYS A 473 6.70 10.75 25.23
C LYS A 473 7.25 10.85 23.81
N ALA A 474 8.50 10.48 23.57
CA ALA A 474 9.05 10.43 22.22
C ALA A 474 8.26 9.47 21.31
N LEU A 475 7.88 8.28 21.80
CA LEU A 475 7.01 7.35 21.06
C LEU A 475 5.62 7.94 20.83
N GLU A 476 5.00 8.51 21.87
CA GLU A 476 3.67 9.15 21.81
C GLU A 476 3.61 10.25 20.73
N TYR A 477 4.69 11.01 20.58
CA TYR A 477 4.83 12.05 19.57
C TYR A 477 5.40 11.56 18.23
N GLY A 478 5.36 10.24 17.97
CA GLY A 478 5.59 9.66 16.65
C GLY A 478 7.02 9.25 16.34
N MET A 479 7.93 9.24 17.33
CA MET A 479 9.29 8.73 17.09
C MET A 479 9.25 7.22 16.84
N SER A 480 9.80 6.80 15.71
CA SER A 480 9.76 5.41 15.26
C SER A 480 11.06 4.95 14.58
N ASP A 481 12.14 5.73 14.72
CA ASP A 481 13.43 5.39 14.13
C ASP A 481 14.06 4.17 14.81
N PHE A 482 14.84 3.37 14.06
CA PHE A 482 15.44 2.14 14.61
C PHE A 482 16.30 2.41 15.86
N TRP A 483 17.07 3.50 15.86
CA TRP A 483 17.97 3.86 16.95
C TRP A 483 17.21 4.26 18.22
N PHE A 484 16.00 4.81 18.07
CA PHE A 484 15.13 5.12 19.20
C PHE A 484 14.70 3.84 19.92
N HIS A 485 14.14 2.89 19.18
CA HIS A 485 13.68 1.61 19.74
C HIS A 485 14.83 0.82 20.38
N LEU A 486 16.00 0.74 19.72
CA LEU A 486 17.17 0.07 20.30
C LEU A 486 17.67 0.76 21.57
N SER A 487 17.61 2.10 21.63
CA SER A 487 18.02 2.84 22.83
C SER A 487 17.04 2.64 23.99
N ARG A 488 15.73 2.61 23.71
CA ARG A 488 14.68 2.35 24.71
C ARG A 488 14.70 0.90 25.20
N ALA A 489 14.91 -0.07 24.30
CA ALA A 489 15.15 -1.47 24.66
C ALA A 489 16.32 -1.60 25.65
N GLY A 490 17.43 -0.89 25.39
CA GLY A 490 18.56 -0.86 26.32
C GLY A 490 18.19 -0.39 27.73
N LEU A 491 17.32 0.62 27.85
CA LEU A 491 16.82 1.08 29.14
C LEU A 491 15.90 0.05 29.80
N HIS A 492 14.98 -0.58 29.05
CA HIS A 492 14.12 -1.64 29.57
C HIS A 492 14.94 -2.80 30.14
N ALA A 493 16.03 -3.20 29.46
CA ALA A 493 16.95 -4.21 29.98
C ALA A 493 17.62 -3.77 31.30
N HIS A 494 18.01 -2.50 31.43
CA HIS A 494 18.57 -1.95 32.67
C HIS A 494 17.56 -1.99 33.82
N LEU A 495 16.29 -1.71 33.54
CA LEU A 495 15.19 -1.70 34.51
C LEU A 495 14.62 -3.10 34.81
N GLY A 496 15.09 -4.15 34.14
CA GLY A 496 14.57 -5.52 34.29
C GLY A 496 13.21 -5.76 33.63
N MET A 497 12.80 -4.87 32.72
CA MET A 497 11.55 -4.95 31.95
C MET A 497 11.74 -5.83 30.70
N ILE A 498 11.75 -7.15 30.91
CA ILE A 498 12.17 -8.12 29.89
C ILE A 498 11.23 -8.21 28.69
N ASP A 499 9.91 -8.09 28.92
CA ASP A 499 8.94 -8.24 27.84
C ASP A 499 8.94 -7.00 26.93
N GLU A 500 8.98 -5.80 27.51
CA GLU A 500 9.11 -4.54 26.79
C GLU A 500 10.45 -4.44 26.04
N PHE A 501 11.54 -4.93 26.64
CA PHE A 501 12.82 -5.06 25.96
C PHE A 501 12.70 -5.88 24.68
N LYS A 502 12.06 -7.07 24.72
CA LYS A 502 11.93 -7.94 23.54
C LYS A 502 11.14 -7.24 22.44
N THR A 503 10.02 -6.59 22.80
CA THR A 503 9.18 -5.87 21.85
C THR A 503 9.97 -4.77 21.15
N ASP A 504 10.62 -3.88 21.89
CA ASP A 504 11.37 -2.78 21.29
C ASP A 504 12.62 -3.25 20.53
N PHE A 505 13.32 -4.26 21.03
CA PHE A 505 14.47 -4.80 20.35
C PHE A 505 14.08 -5.39 19.00
N GLN A 506 12.97 -6.14 18.94
CA GLN A 506 12.46 -6.71 17.70
C GLN A 506 12.08 -5.62 16.69
N ILE A 507 11.36 -4.58 17.12
CA ILE A 507 10.97 -3.46 16.26
C ILE A 507 12.20 -2.70 15.77
N GLY A 508 13.10 -2.35 16.67
CA GLY A 508 14.33 -1.60 16.34
C GLY A 508 15.27 -2.39 15.43
N TYR A 509 15.43 -3.69 15.67
CA TYR A 509 16.26 -4.54 14.83
C TYR A 509 15.66 -4.75 13.44
N GLY A 510 14.34 -4.95 13.33
CA GLY A 510 13.65 -5.04 12.04
C GLY A 510 13.90 -3.79 11.19
N LYS A 511 13.61 -2.61 11.75
CA LYS A 511 13.84 -1.32 11.07
C LYS A 511 15.31 -1.06 10.73
N LEU A 512 16.25 -1.60 11.51
CA LEU A 512 17.68 -1.50 11.22
C LEU A 512 18.05 -2.32 9.97
N VAL A 513 17.51 -3.54 9.86
CA VAL A 513 17.67 -4.38 8.67
C VAL A 513 17.11 -3.65 7.46
N ASP A 514 15.87 -3.15 7.54
CA ASP A 514 15.22 -2.39 6.47
C ASP A 514 16.04 -1.15 6.08
N TYR A 515 16.59 -0.43 7.07
CA TYR A 515 17.45 0.74 6.82
C TYR A 515 18.71 0.35 6.03
N TYR A 516 19.40 -0.74 6.38
CA TYR A 516 20.60 -1.16 5.65
C TYR A 516 20.27 -1.72 4.27
N GLU A 517 19.16 -2.46 4.14
CA GLU A 517 18.68 -2.95 2.85
C GLU A 517 18.27 -1.79 1.93
N GLY A 518 17.65 -0.73 2.47
CA GLY A 518 17.25 0.47 1.73
C GLY A 518 18.33 1.53 1.51
N THR A 519 19.34 1.64 2.39
CA THR A 519 20.46 2.62 2.26
C THR A 519 21.67 2.09 1.49
N GLU A 520 21.63 0.84 1.04
CA GLU A 520 22.39 0.37 -0.11
C GLU A 520 21.51 0.32 -1.38
N PRO A 521 20.95 1.45 -1.88
CA PRO A 521 20.19 1.46 -3.13
C PRO A 521 21.06 1.09 -4.34
N HIS A 522 22.39 1.06 -4.18
CA HIS A 522 23.27 0.43 -5.15
C HIS A 522 22.99 -1.06 -5.31
N ILE A 523 22.56 -1.82 -4.28
CA ILE A 523 22.25 -3.24 -4.44
C ILE A 523 20.93 -3.46 -5.17
N ASP A 524 19.88 -2.68 -4.92
CA ASP A 524 18.61 -2.85 -5.65
C ASP A 524 18.65 -2.25 -7.07
N TYR A 525 19.35 -1.13 -7.29
CA TYR A 525 19.66 -0.63 -8.63
C TYR A 525 20.63 -1.57 -9.39
N LEU A 526 21.63 -2.15 -8.71
CA LEU A 526 22.48 -3.18 -9.31
C LEU A 526 21.70 -4.48 -9.52
N ARG A 527 20.74 -4.85 -8.66
CA ARG A 527 19.89 -6.03 -8.84
C ARG A 527 18.96 -5.84 -10.02
N THR A 528 18.29 -4.70 -10.15
CA THR A 528 17.46 -4.38 -11.32
C THR A 528 18.29 -4.29 -12.60
N LEU A 529 19.51 -3.72 -12.55
CA LEU A 529 20.46 -3.78 -13.67
C LEU A 529 20.94 -5.20 -13.98
N ILE A 530 21.20 -6.03 -12.96
CA ILE A 530 21.60 -7.44 -13.09
C ILE A 530 20.42 -8.27 -13.62
N TRP A 531 19.19 -7.99 -13.23
CA TRP A 531 17.97 -8.66 -13.67
C TRP A 531 17.60 -8.27 -15.11
N LYS A 532 17.67 -6.98 -15.46
CA LYS A 532 17.56 -6.49 -16.85
C LYS A 532 18.68 -7.08 -17.72
N LYS A 533 19.90 -7.24 -17.18
CA LYS A 533 21.03 -7.90 -17.85
C LYS A 533 20.85 -9.41 -17.96
N ASP A 534 20.28 -10.10 -16.98
CA ASP A 534 20.02 -11.55 -16.97
C ASP A 534 18.83 -11.93 -17.86
N ALA A 535 17.78 -11.11 -17.93
CA ALA A 535 16.72 -11.24 -18.92
C ALA A 535 17.26 -11.03 -20.34
N GLY A 536 18.14 -10.04 -20.54
CA GLY A 536 18.88 -9.83 -21.79
C GLY A 536 19.82 -11.00 -22.13
N LEU A 537 20.53 -11.57 -21.14
CA LEU A 537 21.42 -12.72 -21.28
C LEU A 537 20.65 -14.02 -21.54
N LYS A 538 19.45 -14.19 -20.97
CA LYS A 538 18.55 -15.32 -21.26
C LYS A 538 18.07 -15.25 -22.71
N LYS A 539 17.67 -14.06 -23.18
CA LYS A 539 17.30 -13.80 -24.59
C LYS A 539 18.48 -14.01 -25.55
N LEU A 540 19.69 -13.61 -25.16
CA LEU A 540 20.94 -13.88 -25.89
C LEU A 540 21.36 -15.35 -25.89
N ARG A 541 21.15 -16.08 -24.78
CA ARG A 541 21.39 -17.52 -24.67
C ARG A 541 20.40 -18.31 -25.52
N GLU A 542 19.12 -17.92 -25.54
CA GLU A 542 18.11 -18.51 -26.43
C GLU A 542 18.42 -18.24 -27.91
N LEU A 543 18.90 -17.04 -28.25
CA LEU A 543 19.40 -16.71 -29.59
C LEU A 543 20.66 -17.50 -29.96
N ASN A 544 21.59 -17.72 -29.03
CA ASN A 544 22.79 -18.52 -29.25
C ASN A 544 22.49 -20.02 -29.39
N VAL A 545 21.51 -20.57 -28.65
CA VAL A 545 21.04 -21.95 -28.83
C VAL A 545 20.44 -22.15 -30.22
N LYS A 546 19.68 -21.17 -30.73
CA LYS A 546 19.19 -21.19 -32.12
C LYS A 546 20.33 -21.08 -33.14
N LYS A 547 21.39 -20.30 -32.87
CA LYS A 547 22.59 -20.18 -33.71
C LYS A 547 23.43 -21.47 -33.73
N ASP A 548 23.60 -22.13 -32.60
CA ASP A 548 24.32 -23.41 -32.47
C ASP A 548 23.56 -24.58 -33.12
N ALA A 549 22.22 -24.55 -33.10
CA ALA A 549 21.41 -25.48 -33.87
C ALA A 549 21.63 -25.29 -35.39
N GLY A 550 21.75 -24.04 -35.84
CA GLY A 550 22.12 -23.69 -37.23
C GLY A 550 23.54 -24.15 -37.60
N LEU A 551 24.52 -23.96 -36.71
CA LEU A 551 25.91 -24.40 -36.88
C LEU A 551 26.06 -25.93 -36.85
N LYS A 552 25.28 -26.65 -36.03
CA LYS A 552 25.20 -28.13 -36.07
C LYS A 552 24.60 -28.63 -37.38
N LYS A 553 23.60 -27.93 -37.94
CA LYS A 553 23.01 -28.24 -39.24
C LYS A 553 24.03 -28.03 -40.38
N LEU A 554 24.80 -26.95 -40.31
CA LEU A 554 25.93 -26.68 -41.23
C LEU A 554 27.08 -27.69 -41.11
N ARG A 555 27.45 -28.11 -39.89
CA ARG A 555 28.48 -29.15 -39.67
C ARG A 555 28.05 -30.53 -40.17
N ARG A 556 26.77 -30.88 -40.04
CA ARG A 556 26.20 -32.10 -40.64
C ARG A 556 26.22 -32.08 -42.17
N LEU A 557 26.00 -30.91 -42.77
CA LEU A 557 26.16 -30.72 -44.22
C LEU A 557 27.63 -30.80 -44.66
N ASN A 558 28.58 -30.44 -43.79
CA ASN A 558 30.01 -30.49 -44.09
C ASN A 558 30.61 -31.91 -43.96
N THR A 559 30.12 -32.74 -43.03
CA THR A 559 30.52 -34.16 -42.90
C THR A 559 30.15 -35.00 -44.12
N GLY A 560 29.15 -34.59 -44.92
CA GLY A 560 28.83 -35.24 -46.20
C GLY A 560 29.91 -35.03 -47.26
N LYS A 561 30.61 -33.88 -47.24
CA LYS A 561 31.69 -33.58 -48.20
C LYS A 561 32.99 -34.33 -47.91
N ASP A 562 33.27 -34.61 -46.64
CA ASP A 562 34.49 -35.32 -46.25
C ASP A 562 34.42 -36.82 -46.65
N ALA A 563 33.22 -37.42 -46.60
CA ALA A 563 32.99 -38.79 -47.08
C ALA A 563 33.20 -38.92 -48.60
N ASP A 564 32.77 -37.93 -49.39
CA ASP A 564 33.00 -37.91 -50.84
C ASP A 564 34.49 -37.71 -51.19
N ILE A 565 35.22 -36.94 -50.39
CA ILE A 565 36.68 -36.75 -50.54
C ILE A 565 37.45 -38.03 -50.16
N GLU A 566 37.02 -38.76 -49.13
CA GLU A 566 37.63 -40.04 -48.76
C GLU A 566 37.37 -41.13 -49.80
N ASN A 567 36.17 -41.15 -50.38
CA ASN A 567 35.82 -42.06 -51.47
C ASN A 567 36.64 -41.76 -52.74
N LEU A 568 36.82 -40.47 -53.09
CA LEU A 568 37.72 -40.05 -54.16
C LEU A 568 39.19 -40.40 -53.89
N ARG A 569 39.66 -40.29 -52.64
CA ARG A 569 41.03 -40.71 -52.26
C ARG A 569 41.20 -42.23 -52.35
N SER A 570 40.18 -43.00 -52.01
CA SER A 570 40.18 -44.47 -52.16
C SER A 570 40.27 -44.86 -53.64
N ILE A 571 39.46 -44.24 -54.50
CA ILE A 571 39.48 -44.45 -55.95
C ILE A 571 40.85 -44.06 -56.55
N ILE A 572 41.42 -42.93 -56.11
CA ILE A 572 42.76 -42.49 -56.55
C ILE A 572 43.84 -43.47 -56.13
N ASN A 573 43.77 -44.05 -54.92
CA ASN A 573 44.74 -45.03 -54.44
C ASN A 573 44.61 -46.38 -55.17
N GLU A 574 43.40 -46.85 -55.44
CA GLU A 574 43.18 -48.05 -56.28
C GLU A 574 43.72 -47.85 -57.71
N MET A 575 43.53 -46.67 -58.30
CA MET A 575 44.11 -46.34 -59.60
C MET A 575 45.66 -46.34 -59.55
N ARG A 576 46.25 -45.90 -58.42
CA ARG A 576 47.70 -45.80 -58.20
C ARG A 576 48.39 -47.15 -58.04
N ASP A 577 47.66 -48.14 -57.53
CA ASP A 577 48.14 -49.51 -57.37
C ASP A 577 47.80 -50.44 -58.54
N SER A 578 46.98 -49.97 -59.49
CA SER A 578 46.71 -50.69 -60.73
C SER A 578 48.01 -50.95 -61.52
N PRO A 579 48.13 -52.11 -62.20
CA PRO A 579 49.28 -52.44 -63.03
C PRO A 579 49.60 -51.36 -64.08
N SER A 580 48.56 -50.68 -64.55
CA SER A 580 48.62 -49.57 -65.52
C SER A 580 49.40 -48.36 -64.98
N TRP A 581 49.24 -48.01 -63.70
CA TRP A 581 49.94 -46.88 -63.09
C TRP A 581 51.42 -47.17 -62.78
N LYS A 582 51.74 -48.44 -62.48
CA LYS A 582 53.12 -48.90 -62.33
C LYS A 582 53.90 -48.88 -63.65
N LEU A 583 53.24 -49.02 -64.80
CA LEU A 583 53.85 -48.77 -66.11
C LEU A 583 54.22 -47.30 -66.32
N VAL A 584 53.35 -46.35 -65.92
CA VAL A 584 53.56 -44.90 -66.11
C VAL A 584 54.77 -44.37 -65.33
N LYS A 585 55.05 -44.91 -64.13
CA LYS A 585 56.26 -44.57 -63.36
C LYS A 585 57.56 -45.08 -64.00
N LYS A 586 57.52 -46.21 -64.72
CA LYS A 586 58.72 -46.82 -65.34
C LYS A 586 59.22 -46.02 -66.56
N PHE A 587 58.37 -45.16 -67.15
CA PHE A 587 58.72 -44.26 -68.26
C PHE A 587 59.12 -42.83 -67.84
N GLY A 588 59.33 -42.56 -66.54
CA GLY A 588 60.11 -41.40 -66.08
C GLY A 588 59.51 -40.00 -66.30
N LEU A 589 58.20 -39.82 -66.08
CA LEU A 589 57.50 -38.54 -66.37
C LEU A 589 56.89 -37.80 -65.16
N VAL A 590 57.54 -37.73 -63.99
CA VAL A 590 57.14 -36.70 -62.97
C VAL A 590 58.34 -36.18 -62.18
N LYS A 591 58.66 -34.88 -62.34
CA LYS A 591 59.67 -34.12 -61.58
C LYS A 591 59.08 -33.60 -60.25
N LYS A 592 59.88 -33.64 -59.17
CA LYS A 592 59.66 -32.87 -57.93
C LYS A 592 60.18 -31.44 -58.09
N LYS A 593 59.51 -30.46 -57.46
CA LYS A 593 60.07 -29.13 -57.19
C LYS A 593 59.73 -28.69 -55.77
N ASP A 594 60.76 -28.19 -55.10
CA ASP A 594 60.79 -27.67 -53.73
C ASP A 594 60.40 -26.18 -53.63
N SER A 595 60.13 -25.80 -52.37
CA SER A 595 60.39 -24.52 -51.67
C SER A 595 59.31 -23.43 -51.52
N SER A 596 59.06 -23.16 -50.23
CA SER A 596 58.72 -21.92 -49.50
C SER A 596 57.47 -21.09 -49.84
N THR A 597 56.45 -21.16 -48.98
CA THR A 597 56.14 -20.19 -47.90
C THR A 597 55.14 -20.79 -46.93
#